data_AF-A0A7I7WLB5-F1
#
_entry.id   AF-A0A7I7WLB5-F1
#
_cell.length_a   1.000
_cell.length_b   1.000
_cell.length_c   1.000
_cell.angle_alpha   90.00
_cell.angle_beta   90.00
_cell.angle_gamma   90.00
#
_symmetry.space_group_name_H-M   'P 1'
#
loop_
_entity.id
_entity.type
_entity.pdbx_description
1 polymer ?
#
loop_
_entity_poly.entity_id
_entity_poly.type
_entity_poly.pdbx_seq_one_letter_code
_entity_poly.pdbx_strand_id
1 'polypeptide(L)'
;MSQGKAKYGILVGVDGSPESEAAIRWATEEAVLHDQPLTLMHAIPPVRVSWPVGYLETSFVASQEASAREVIEKAQKIVQASARDSQPPPVRTETRHTDAPSALVIGSRNAYMTVAGSRGMGALGRAFLGSVSSGLVHHGHGPVAIIHADDAKTPDGELPVLLGIDGSPSSEDATALAFDEASRRGVDLVALHAWSDVGVLPVLGMDWHRYEDEGHEILAERLAGWQEQYPDVRIQRRIVCDQPARWLVDESQKAQLVVVGSHGRGGFSGMMLGSVGVKVAQASHAPVIVIRPR
;
A
#
# COMPACT_ATOMS: atom_id res chain seq x y z
N MET A 1 -19.48 15.53 -6.65
CA MET A 1 -19.44 14.82 -7.96
C MET A 1 -19.41 13.34 -7.68
N SER A 2 -20.40 12.57 -8.13
CA SER A 2 -20.51 11.13 -7.92
C SER A 2 -19.29 10.44 -8.52
N GLN A 3 -18.34 9.98 -7.70
CA GLN A 3 -17.28 9.07 -8.18
C GLN A 3 -17.99 7.83 -8.72
N GLY A 4 -17.90 7.60 -10.03
CA GLY A 4 -18.40 6.37 -10.64
C GLY A 4 -17.75 5.19 -9.92
N LYS A 5 -18.56 4.26 -9.38
CA LYS A 5 -18.04 3.10 -8.65
C LYS A 5 -16.93 2.44 -9.47
N ALA A 6 -15.71 2.43 -8.94
CA ALA A 6 -14.56 1.84 -9.59
C ALA A 6 -14.89 0.39 -9.97
N LYS A 7 -14.64 -0.01 -11.23
CA LYS A 7 -15.03 -1.32 -11.78
C LYS A 7 -14.63 -2.47 -10.85
N TYR A 8 -13.44 -2.39 -10.25
CA TYR A 8 -12.88 -3.46 -9.43
C TYR A 8 -13.03 -3.27 -7.92
N GLY A 9 -13.55 -2.13 -7.44
CA GLY A 9 -13.53 -1.81 -6.01
C GLY A 9 -12.11 -1.97 -5.45
N ILE A 10 -11.93 -2.77 -4.40
CA ILE A 10 -10.59 -3.15 -3.93
C ILE A 10 -10.08 -4.34 -4.75
N LEU A 11 -9.00 -4.14 -5.49
CA LEU A 11 -8.39 -5.14 -6.37
C LEU A 11 -7.22 -5.82 -5.65
N VAL A 12 -7.22 -7.13 -5.51
CA VAL A 12 -6.15 -7.89 -4.83
C VAL A 12 -5.48 -8.86 -5.79
N GLY A 13 -4.15 -8.81 -5.88
CA GLY A 13 -3.36 -9.82 -6.57
C GLY A 13 -3.24 -11.11 -5.76
N VAL A 14 -3.61 -12.24 -6.36
CA VAL A 14 -3.54 -13.55 -5.69
C VAL A 14 -2.61 -14.53 -6.39
N ASP A 15 -1.69 -15.13 -5.64
CA ASP A 15 -0.73 -16.13 -6.16
C ASP A 15 -0.61 -17.38 -5.25
N GLY A 16 -1.33 -17.40 -4.12
CA GLY A 16 -1.31 -18.52 -3.17
C GLY A 16 -0.15 -18.50 -2.16
N SER A 17 0.72 -17.49 -2.20
CA SER A 17 1.79 -17.28 -1.20
C SER A 17 1.26 -16.77 0.14
N PRO A 18 2.00 -16.94 1.26
CA PRO A 18 1.61 -16.42 2.57
C PRO A 18 1.35 -14.90 2.57
N GLU A 19 2.16 -14.13 1.85
CA GLU A 19 1.98 -12.69 1.67
C GLU A 19 0.70 -12.36 0.89
N SER A 20 0.36 -13.16 -0.13
CA SER A 20 -0.91 -13.02 -0.84
C SER A 20 -2.10 -13.34 0.06
N GLU A 21 -2.00 -14.37 0.92
CA GLU A 21 -3.06 -14.66 1.90
C GLU A 21 -3.23 -13.52 2.91
N ALA A 22 -2.13 -12.94 3.40
CA ALA A 22 -2.16 -11.76 4.26
C ALA A 22 -2.83 -10.57 3.57
N ALA A 23 -2.49 -10.32 2.30
CA ALA A 23 -3.11 -9.29 1.49
C ALA A 23 -4.62 -9.49 1.31
N ILE A 24 -5.08 -10.74 1.14
CA ILE A 24 -6.52 -11.04 1.02
C ILE A 24 -7.25 -10.72 2.34
N ARG A 25 -6.67 -11.11 3.49
CA ARG A 25 -7.27 -10.83 4.81
C ARG A 25 -7.43 -9.33 5.03
N TRP A 26 -6.34 -8.59 4.88
CA TRP A 26 -6.32 -7.13 5.04
C TRP A 26 -7.30 -6.45 4.06
N ALA A 27 -7.24 -6.79 2.77
CA ALA A 27 -8.14 -6.21 1.77
C ALA A 27 -9.62 -6.53 2.00
N THR A 28 -9.94 -7.65 2.65
CA THR A 28 -11.31 -7.98 3.04
C THR A 28 -11.82 -7.02 4.11
N GLU A 29 -10.99 -6.74 5.12
CA GLU A 29 -11.29 -5.78 6.19
C GLU A 29 -11.47 -4.36 5.60
N GLU A 30 -10.57 -3.94 4.71
CA GLU A 30 -10.70 -2.66 3.99
C GLU A 30 -11.97 -2.58 3.13
N ALA A 31 -12.34 -3.67 2.45
CA ALA A 31 -13.52 -3.68 1.60
C ALA A 31 -14.80 -3.51 2.43
N VAL A 32 -14.84 -4.07 3.64
CA VAL A 32 -15.92 -3.84 4.60
C VAL A 32 -15.90 -2.40 5.12
N LEU A 33 -14.73 -1.89 5.54
CA LEU A 33 -14.55 -0.54 6.09
C LEU A 33 -14.96 0.57 5.10
N HIS A 34 -14.75 0.34 3.80
CA HIS A 34 -15.02 1.31 2.73
C HIS A 34 -16.30 1.03 1.93
N ASP A 35 -17.11 0.03 2.31
CA ASP A 35 -18.29 -0.43 1.55
C ASP A 35 -17.97 -0.64 0.05
N GLN A 36 -16.86 -1.33 -0.24
CA GLN A 36 -16.40 -1.62 -1.59
C GLN A 36 -16.51 -3.11 -1.92
N PRO A 37 -16.81 -3.48 -3.19
CA PRO A 37 -16.64 -4.85 -3.62
C PRO A 37 -15.15 -5.23 -3.64
N LEU A 38 -14.86 -6.51 -3.41
CA LEU A 38 -13.52 -7.07 -3.46
C LEU A 38 -13.33 -7.86 -4.76
N THR A 39 -12.29 -7.56 -5.54
CA THR A 39 -11.92 -8.32 -6.74
C THR A 39 -10.62 -9.08 -6.52
N LEU A 40 -10.69 -10.40 -6.55
CA LEU A 40 -9.53 -11.30 -6.50
C LEU A 40 -9.03 -11.53 -7.93
N MET A 41 -7.79 -11.15 -8.23
CA MET A 41 -7.20 -11.28 -9.56
C MET A 41 -5.99 -12.20 -9.56
N HIS A 42 -6.05 -13.24 -10.38
CA HIS A 42 -4.92 -14.14 -10.65
C HIS A 42 -4.43 -13.96 -12.09
N ALA A 43 -3.11 -13.92 -12.27
CA ALA A 43 -2.51 -13.79 -13.59
C ALA A 43 -1.78 -15.07 -13.98
N ILE A 44 -2.16 -15.63 -15.13
CA ILE A 44 -1.54 -16.81 -15.72
C ILE A 44 -0.53 -16.31 -16.77
N PRO A 45 0.78 -16.42 -16.51
CA PRO A 45 1.77 -15.94 -17.46
C PRO A 45 1.68 -16.74 -18.78
N PRO A 46 1.81 -16.08 -19.94
CA PRO A 46 1.82 -16.80 -21.21
C PRO A 46 3.00 -17.77 -21.26
N VAL A 47 2.78 -18.94 -21.86
CA VAL A 47 3.83 -19.96 -22.04
C VAL A 47 4.96 -19.36 -22.85
N ARG A 48 6.10 -19.09 -22.21
CA ARG A 48 7.31 -18.67 -22.91
C ARG A 48 7.97 -19.88 -23.53
N VAL A 49 7.73 -20.10 -24.82
CA VAL A 49 8.45 -21.10 -25.59
C VAL A 49 9.92 -20.68 -25.75
N SER A 50 10.84 -21.43 -25.14
CA SER A 50 12.27 -21.31 -25.39
C SER A 50 12.68 -22.12 -26.61
N TRP A 51 13.74 -21.69 -27.29
CA TRP A 51 14.26 -22.38 -28.47
C TRP A 51 15.22 -23.52 -28.07
N PRO A 52 15.17 -24.70 -28.72
CA PRO A 52 14.19 -25.12 -29.73
C PRO A 52 12.83 -25.49 -29.11
N VAL A 53 11.75 -25.19 -29.83
CA VAL A 53 10.36 -25.30 -29.36
C VAL A 53 10.00 -26.76 -29.06
N GLY A 54 9.92 -27.11 -27.77
CA GLY A 54 9.42 -28.41 -27.30
C GLY A 54 7.89 -28.39 -27.15
N TYR A 55 7.23 -29.41 -27.68
CA TYR A 55 5.78 -29.66 -27.61
C TYR A 55 5.28 -29.90 -26.17
N LEU A 56 5.20 -28.86 -25.34
CA LEU A 56 4.59 -28.91 -24.00
C LEU A 56 3.18 -28.29 -23.95
N GLU A 57 2.55 -28.05 -25.10
CA GLU A 57 1.53 -27.00 -25.23
C GLU A 57 0.17 -27.24 -24.55
N THR A 58 -0.36 -28.47 -24.45
CA THR A 58 -1.74 -28.65 -23.96
C THR A 58 -1.84 -29.02 -22.47
N SER A 59 -1.03 -29.98 -22.01
CA SER A 59 -1.06 -30.44 -20.62
C SER A 59 -0.57 -29.35 -19.66
N PHE A 60 0.38 -28.52 -20.09
CA PHE A 60 0.91 -27.43 -19.28
C PHE A 60 -0.09 -26.29 -19.11
N VAL A 61 -0.81 -25.91 -20.17
CA VAL A 61 -1.87 -24.89 -20.10
C VAL A 61 -3.02 -25.39 -19.22
N ALA A 62 -3.46 -26.64 -19.40
CA ALA A 62 -4.50 -27.23 -18.55
C ALA A 62 -4.09 -27.29 -17.07
N SER A 63 -2.81 -27.58 -16.79
CA SER A 63 -2.26 -27.56 -15.43
C SER A 63 -2.26 -26.16 -14.81
N GLN A 64 -1.86 -25.13 -15.58
CA GLN A 64 -1.91 -23.74 -15.10
C GLN A 64 -3.34 -23.28 -14.81
N GLU A 65 -4.31 -23.65 -15.66
CA GLU A 65 -5.73 -23.36 -15.44
C GLU A 65 -6.31 -24.05 -14.20
N ALA A 66 -5.87 -25.28 -13.92
CA ALA A 66 -6.26 -26.00 -12.71
C ALA A 66 -5.66 -25.34 -11.47
N SER A 67 -4.38 -24.98 -11.51
CA SER A 67 -3.69 -24.27 -10.42
C SER A 67 -4.31 -22.90 -10.15
N ALA A 68 -4.65 -22.14 -11.19
CA ALA A 68 -5.33 -20.85 -11.06
C ALA A 68 -6.69 -20.98 -10.36
N ARG A 69 -7.47 -22.02 -10.70
CA ARG A 69 -8.73 -22.33 -10.03
C ARG A 69 -8.52 -22.65 -8.55
N GLU A 70 -7.54 -23.48 -8.23
CA GLU A 70 -7.22 -23.82 -6.84
C GLU A 70 -6.81 -22.58 -6.01
N VAL A 71 -5.98 -21.69 -6.58
CA VAL A 71 -5.57 -20.44 -5.94
C VAL A 71 -6.79 -19.54 -5.67
N ILE A 72 -7.69 -19.38 -6.65
CA ILE A 72 -8.89 -18.56 -6.49
C ILE A 72 -9.86 -19.16 -5.47
N GLU A 73 -10.09 -20.47 -5.50
CA GLU A 73 -10.96 -21.15 -4.52
C GLU A 73 -10.41 -21.01 -3.10
N LYS A 74 -9.09 -21.15 -2.93
CA LYS A 74 -8.43 -20.92 -1.65
C LYS A 74 -8.58 -19.46 -1.21
N ALA A 75 -8.38 -18.50 -2.12
CA ALA A 75 -8.54 -17.08 -1.82
C ALA A 75 -9.97 -16.74 -1.37
N GLN A 76 -11.00 -17.29 -2.03
CA GLN A 76 -12.39 -17.12 -1.62
C GLN A 76 -12.67 -17.67 -0.22
N LYS A 77 -12.09 -18.82 0.14
CA LYS A 77 -12.21 -19.38 1.50
C LYS A 77 -11.59 -18.45 2.54
N ILE A 78 -10.46 -17.81 2.22
CA ILE A 78 -9.83 -16.83 3.12
C ILE A 78 -10.73 -15.61 3.33
N VAL A 79 -11.35 -15.08 2.27
CA VAL A 79 -12.30 -13.96 2.40
C VAL A 79 -13.46 -14.32 3.33
N GLN A 80 -14.06 -15.50 3.16
CA GLN A 80 -15.15 -15.98 4.01
C GLN A 80 -14.72 -16.14 5.48
N ALA A 81 -13.51 -16.63 5.73
CA ALA A 81 -12.99 -16.78 7.09
C ALA A 81 -12.61 -15.43 7.74
N SER A 82 -12.28 -14.42 6.94
CA SER A 82 -11.82 -13.11 7.45
C SER A 82 -12.96 -12.17 7.80
N ALA A 83 -14.15 -12.38 7.21
CA ALA A 83 -15.30 -11.51 7.43
C ALA A 83 -15.89 -11.59 8.86
N ARG A 84 -15.44 -12.51 9.73
CA ARG A 84 -15.83 -12.69 11.15
C ARG A 84 -17.31 -12.38 11.42
N ASP A 85 -17.58 -11.24 12.06
CA ASP A 85 -18.89 -10.78 12.56
C ASP A 85 -19.61 -9.83 11.59
N SER A 86 -18.93 -9.42 10.52
CA SER A 86 -19.44 -8.52 9.48
C SER A 86 -19.88 -9.32 8.26
N GLN A 87 -20.86 -8.80 7.52
CA GLN A 87 -21.24 -9.41 6.26
C GLN A 87 -20.05 -9.29 5.27
N PRO A 88 -19.59 -10.39 4.64
CA PRO A 88 -18.49 -10.34 3.71
C PRO A 88 -18.82 -9.41 2.54
N PRO A 89 -17.83 -8.67 2.00
CA PRO A 89 -18.04 -7.79 0.88
C PRO A 89 -18.40 -8.60 -0.38
N PRO A 90 -19.09 -8.01 -1.38
CA PRO A 90 -19.33 -8.67 -2.65
C PRO A 90 -18.01 -9.04 -3.33
N VAL A 91 -17.77 -10.35 -3.53
CA VAL A 91 -16.51 -10.86 -4.12
C VAL A 91 -16.67 -11.11 -5.61
N ARG A 92 -15.68 -10.67 -6.39
CA ARG A 92 -15.49 -10.98 -7.81
C ARG A 92 -14.17 -11.69 -8.01
N THR A 93 -14.09 -12.55 -9.00
CA THR A 93 -12.87 -13.29 -9.37
C THR A 93 -12.53 -13.03 -10.82
N GLU A 94 -11.27 -12.71 -11.11
CA GLU A 94 -10.79 -12.38 -12.45
C GLU A 94 -9.49 -13.14 -12.74
N THR A 95 -9.48 -13.94 -13.80
CA THR A 95 -8.25 -14.57 -14.32
C THR A 95 -7.80 -13.82 -15.56
N ARG A 96 -6.49 -13.54 -15.68
CA ARG A 96 -5.90 -12.83 -16.82
C ARG A 96 -4.72 -13.61 -17.39
N HIS A 97 -4.67 -13.76 -18.71
CA HIS A 97 -3.55 -14.39 -19.41
C HIS A 97 -2.45 -13.38 -19.75
N THR A 98 -1.73 -12.94 -18.74
CA THR A 98 -0.64 -11.97 -18.85
C THR A 98 0.27 -12.10 -17.62
N ASP A 99 1.38 -11.37 -17.57
CA ASP A 99 2.18 -11.33 -16.35
C ASP A 99 1.47 -10.56 -15.22
N ALA A 100 1.68 -11.02 -13.98
CA ALA A 100 1.00 -10.46 -12.81
C ALA A 100 1.19 -8.94 -12.60
N PRO A 101 2.41 -8.36 -12.76
CA PRO A 101 2.59 -6.92 -12.67
C PRO A 101 1.72 -6.16 -13.69
N SER A 102 1.74 -6.56 -14.97
CA SER A 102 0.93 -5.91 -16.00
C SER A 102 -0.57 -6.03 -15.73
N ALA A 103 -1.05 -7.20 -15.30
CA ALA A 103 -2.47 -7.40 -14.98
C ALA A 103 -2.97 -6.40 -13.93
N LEU A 104 -2.23 -6.29 -12.81
CA LEU A 104 -2.64 -5.44 -11.68
C LEU A 104 -2.39 -3.96 -11.97
N VAL A 105 -1.32 -3.59 -12.67
CA VAL A 105 -1.09 -2.20 -13.09
C VAL A 105 -2.22 -1.71 -14.01
N ILE A 106 -2.64 -2.51 -14.99
CA ILE A 106 -3.76 -2.16 -15.87
C ILE A 106 -5.08 -2.14 -15.07
N GLY A 107 -5.26 -3.11 -14.17
CA GLY A 107 -6.42 -3.19 -13.28
C GLY A 107 -6.57 -1.97 -12.36
N SER A 108 -5.46 -1.45 -11.84
CA SER A 108 -5.43 -0.34 -10.87
C SER A 108 -6.13 0.93 -11.35
N ARG A 109 -6.13 1.19 -12.67
CA ARG A 109 -6.82 2.34 -13.29
C ARG A 109 -8.31 2.39 -13.00
N ASN A 110 -8.92 1.25 -12.70
CA ASN A 110 -10.35 1.12 -12.41
C ASN A 110 -10.58 0.48 -11.04
N ALA A 111 -9.61 0.56 -10.14
CA ALA A 111 -9.71 0.13 -8.76
C ALA A 111 -9.85 1.35 -7.83
N TYR A 112 -10.58 1.17 -6.74
CA TYR A 112 -10.58 2.10 -5.61
C TYR A 112 -9.20 2.09 -4.92
N MET A 113 -8.67 0.88 -4.71
CA MET A 113 -7.33 0.59 -4.18
C MET A 113 -6.83 -0.72 -4.78
N THR A 114 -5.53 -0.84 -5.01
CA THR A 114 -4.91 -2.11 -5.43
C THR A 114 -4.03 -2.66 -4.31
N VAL A 115 -4.21 -3.91 -3.93
CA VAL A 115 -3.52 -4.56 -2.82
C VAL A 115 -2.66 -5.71 -3.34
N ALA A 116 -1.41 -5.78 -2.88
CA ALA A 116 -0.52 -6.89 -3.16
C ALA A 116 0.29 -7.27 -1.92
N GLY A 117 0.64 -8.56 -1.84
CA GLY A 117 1.66 -9.02 -0.92
C GLY A 117 3.01 -8.36 -1.23
N SER A 118 3.82 -8.11 -0.22
CA SER A 118 5.17 -7.55 -0.41
C SER A 118 6.06 -8.48 -1.23
N ARG A 119 5.79 -9.80 -1.17
CA ARG A 119 6.46 -10.88 -1.90
C ARG A 119 5.45 -11.90 -2.45
N GLY A 120 5.97 -12.82 -3.25
CA GLY A 120 5.23 -13.95 -3.80
C GLY A 120 6.12 -15.19 -3.89
N MET A 121 5.66 -16.22 -4.60
CA MET A 121 6.28 -17.57 -4.61
C MET A 121 7.76 -17.66 -5.05
N GLY A 122 8.33 -16.62 -5.65
CA GLY A 122 9.69 -16.63 -6.22
C GLY A 122 10.76 -15.79 -5.47
N ALA A 123 10.40 -15.09 -4.39
CA ALA A 123 11.33 -14.17 -3.73
C ALA A 123 12.19 -14.88 -2.66
N LEU A 124 13.51 -14.95 -2.89
CA LEU A 124 14.48 -15.40 -1.89
C LEU A 124 15.15 -14.18 -1.22
N GLY A 125 14.80 -13.91 0.04
CA GLY A 125 15.46 -12.88 0.86
C GLY A 125 14.50 -11.94 1.61
N ARG A 126 14.90 -11.49 2.81
CA ARG A 126 14.05 -10.71 3.75
C ARG A 126 13.93 -9.22 3.43
N ALA A 127 14.56 -8.73 2.37
CA ALA A 127 14.80 -7.30 2.20
C ALA A 127 14.49 -6.75 0.81
N PHE A 128 13.67 -7.38 -0.03
CA PHE A 128 13.28 -6.80 -1.33
C PHE A 128 11.79 -7.03 -1.62
N LEU A 129 11.19 -6.07 -2.34
CA LEU A 129 9.86 -6.22 -2.91
C LEU A 129 9.88 -7.23 -4.07
N GLY A 130 8.82 -8.03 -4.20
CA GLY A 130 8.58 -8.86 -5.37
C GLY A 130 8.37 -8.04 -6.65
N SER A 131 8.41 -8.71 -7.81
CA SER A 131 8.21 -8.04 -9.11
C SER A 131 6.83 -7.40 -9.24
N VAL A 132 5.80 -8.01 -8.64
CA VAL A 132 4.42 -7.51 -8.65
C VAL A 132 4.26 -6.27 -7.78
N SER A 133 4.68 -6.34 -6.52
CA SER A 133 4.61 -5.21 -5.59
C SER A 133 5.47 -4.04 -6.05
N SER A 134 6.69 -4.31 -6.53
CA SER A 134 7.54 -3.30 -7.16
C SER A 134 6.87 -2.66 -8.39
N GLY A 135 6.35 -3.48 -9.31
CA GLY A 135 5.66 -3.00 -10.51
C GLY A 135 4.45 -2.10 -10.18
N LEU A 136 3.66 -2.47 -9.17
CA LEU A 136 2.52 -1.67 -8.70
C LEU A 136 2.94 -0.38 -8.03
N VAL A 137 3.94 -0.42 -7.16
CA VAL A 137 4.41 0.77 -6.44
C VAL A 137 5.04 1.78 -7.41
N HIS A 138 5.64 1.33 -8.52
CA HIS A 138 6.16 2.21 -9.57
C HIS A 138 5.13 2.65 -10.62
N HIS A 139 4.20 1.77 -11.02
CA HIS A 139 3.36 1.99 -12.22
C HIS A 139 1.85 1.88 -11.98
N GLY A 140 1.43 1.54 -10.76
CA GLY A 140 0.03 1.54 -10.36
C GLY A 140 -0.59 2.94 -10.39
N HIS A 141 -1.92 2.97 -10.43
CA HIS A 141 -2.73 4.19 -10.48
C HIS A 141 -3.59 4.24 -9.20
N GLY A 142 -3.62 5.39 -8.53
CA GLY A 142 -4.30 5.55 -7.25
C GLY A 142 -3.62 4.86 -6.05
N PRO A 143 -4.36 4.55 -4.97
CA PRO A 143 -3.80 3.90 -3.78
C PRO A 143 -3.30 2.48 -4.05
N VAL A 144 -2.05 2.20 -3.69
CA VAL A 144 -1.42 0.87 -3.75
C VAL A 144 -1.03 0.43 -2.35
N ALA A 145 -1.67 -0.63 -1.84
CA ALA A 145 -1.37 -1.22 -0.56
C ALA A 145 -0.41 -2.40 -0.67
N ILE A 146 0.66 -2.40 0.13
CA ILE A 146 1.66 -3.46 0.22
C ILE A 146 1.59 -4.08 1.61
N ILE A 147 1.36 -5.39 1.64
CA ILE A 147 1.09 -6.15 2.87
C ILE A 147 2.18 -7.21 3.06
N HIS A 148 2.85 -7.21 4.21
CA HIS A 148 3.80 -8.26 4.58
C HIS A 148 3.09 -9.42 5.28
N ALA A 149 3.64 -10.62 5.20
CA ALA A 149 3.02 -11.81 5.80
C ALA A 149 2.79 -11.67 7.32
N ASP A 150 3.70 -10.98 8.01
CA ASP A 150 3.63 -10.74 9.45
C ASP A 150 2.60 -9.66 9.85
N ASP A 151 2.19 -8.81 8.90
CA ASP A 151 1.24 -7.71 9.12
C ASP A 151 -0.19 -8.20 9.33
N ALA A 152 -0.50 -9.42 8.87
CA ALA A 152 -1.82 -10.03 9.06
C ALA A 152 -2.10 -10.44 10.51
N LYS A 153 -1.17 -10.23 11.43
CA LYS A 153 -1.48 -10.20 12.86
C LYS A 153 -2.17 -8.87 13.12
N THR A 154 -3.50 -8.89 13.18
CA THR A 154 -4.33 -7.73 13.55
C THR A 154 -3.61 -6.97 14.66
N PRO A 155 -3.08 -5.76 14.39
CA PRO A 155 -2.65 -4.88 15.45
C PRO A 155 -3.85 -4.67 16.38
N ASP A 156 -3.61 -4.43 17.68
CA ASP A 156 -4.68 -3.91 18.53
C ASP A 156 -5.30 -2.72 17.79
N GLY A 157 -6.60 -2.79 17.49
CA GLY A 157 -7.31 -1.84 16.60
C GLY A 157 -7.32 -0.39 17.09
N GLU A 158 -6.53 -0.09 18.11
CA GLU A 158 -6.33 1.19 18.76
C GLU A 158 -5.05 1.91 18.31
N LEU A 159 -4.13 1.23 17.60
CA LEU A 159 -2.89 1.89 17.13
C LEU A 159 -3.20 2.98 16.08
N PRO A 160 -2.45 4.07 16.01
CA PRO A 160 -2.72 5.16 15.07
C PRO A 160 -2.40 4.80 13.61
N VAL A 161 -2.89 5.65 12.70
CA VAL A 161 -2.41 5.73 11.32
C VAL A 161 -1.17 6.64 11.27
N LEU A 162 -0.07 6.17 10.68
CA LEU A 162 1.17 6.93 10.49
C LEU A 162 1.20 7.53 9.08
N LEU A 163 1.23 8.85 8.98
CA LEU A 163 1.35 9.60 7.74
C LEU A 163 2.77 10.14 7.57
N GLY A 164 3.43 9.81 6.46
CA GLY A 164 4.62 10.52 6.01
C GLY A 164 4.22 11.74 5.17
N ILE A 165 4.54 12.94 5.67
CA ILE A 165 4.18 14.21 5.02
C ILE A 165 5.41 15.03 4.67
N ASP A 166 5.47 15.55 3.45
CA ASP A 166 6.58 16.40 2.98
C ASP A 166 6.13 17.65 2.21
N GLY A 167 4.82 17.88 2.10
CA GLY A 167 4.22 19.06 1.45
C GLY A 167 4.23 19.02 -0.08
N SER A 168 4.66 17.92 -0.70
CA SER A 168 4.52 17.70 -2.14
C SER A 168 3.05 17.41 -2.53
N PRO A 169 2.63 17.59 -3.80
CA PRO A 169 1.26 17.27 -4.21
C PRO A 169 0.85 15.81 -3.92
N SER A 170 1.78 14.85 -4.10
CA SER A 170 1.50 13.45 -3.77
C SER A 170 1.36 13.21 -2.26
N SER A 171 1.98 14.06 -1.44
CA SER A 171 1.83 14.05 0.02
C SER A 171 0.50 14.64 0.47
N GLU A 172 -0.10 15.57 -0.28
CA GLU A 172 -1.44 16.08 0.01
C GLU A 172 -2.50 15.00 -0.23
N ASP A 173 -2.40 14.23 -1.32
CA ASP A 173 -3.29 13.08 -1.56
C ASP A 173 -3.10 11.99 -0.49
N ALA A 174 -1.86 11.78 -0.03
CA ALA A 174 -1.56 10.88 1.09
C ALA A 174 -2.16 11.37 2.42
N THR A 175 -2.14 12.68 2.65
CA THR A 175 -2.78 13.29 3.81
C THR A 175 -4.28 13.04 3.78
N ALA A 176 -4.92 13.28 2.64
CA ALA A 176 -6.35 13.06 2.44
C ALA A 176 -6.77 11.62 2.78
N LEU A 177 -6.04 10.63 2.25
CA LEU A 177 -6.34 9.23 2.54
C LEU A 177 -6.07 8.89 4.01
N ALA A 178 -4.95 9.35 4.59
CA ALA A 178 -4.62 9.03 5.97
C ALA A 178 -5.68 9.52 6.97
N PHE A 179 -6.28 10.69 6.74
CA PHE A 179 -7.41 11.17 7.55
C PHE A 179 -8.68 10.34 7.36
N ASP A 180 -9.03 9.98 6.12
CA ASP A 180 -10.20 9.10 5.86
C ASP A 180 -10.03 7.74 6.55
N GLU A 181 -8.84 7.15 6.46
CA GLU A 181 -8.47 5.89 7.13
C GLU A 181 -8.56 6.00 8.65
N ALA A 182 -7.92 7.02 9.25
CA ALA A 182 -7.93 7.22 10.70
C ALA A 182 -9.36 7.43 11.23
N SER A 183 -10.16 8.23 10.52
CA SER A 183 -11.56 8.50 10.84
C SER A 183 -12.42 7.24 10.81
N ARG A 184 -12.33 6.44 9.73
CA ARG A 184 -13.10 5.20 9.58
C ARG A 184 -12.75 4.15 10.64
N ARG A 185 -11.47 4.09 11.01
CA ARG A 185 -10.95 3.19 12.04
C ARG A 185 -11.23 3.69 13.46
N GLY A 186 -11.59 4.97 13.62
CA GLY A 186 -11.80 5.59 14.92
C GLY A 186 -10.51 5.70 15.74
N VAL A 187 -9.38 5.96 15.08
CA VAL A 187 -8.05 6.04 15.72
C VAL A 187 -7.38 7.38 15.46
N ASP A 188 -6.34 7.65 16.24
CA ASP A 188 -5.52 8.84 16.11
C ASP A 188 -4.62 8.79 14.85
N LEU A 189 -4.10 9.95 14.43
CA LEU A 189 -3.20 10.09 13.30
C LEU A 189 -1.86 10.67 13.75
N VAL A 190 -0.76 10.00 13.42
CA VAL A 190 0.60 10.51 13.62
C VAL A 190 1.12 11.07 12.31
N ALA A 191 1.27 12.38 12.21
CA ALA A 191 1.85 13.06 11.05
C ALA A 191 3.36 13.25 11.25
N LEU A 192 4.17 12.49 10.52
CA LEU A 192 5.63 12.51 10.59
C LEU A 192 6.22 13.32 9.44
N HIS A 193 6.98 14.36 9.79
CA HIS A 193 7.70 15.20 8.85
C HIS A 193 9.21 15.16 9.14
N ALA A 194 10.02 14.88 8.11
CA ALA A 194 11.46 15.09 8.19
C ALA A 194 11.81 16.45 7.59
N TRP A 195 12.51 17.28 8.37
CA TRP A 195 12.93 18.62 7.94
C TRP A 195 13.89 18.54 6.75
N SER A 196 14.86 17.63 6.80
CA SER A 196 15.76 17.33 5.68
C SER A 196 15.55 15.93 5.11
N ASP A 197 15.54 15.84 3.78
CA ASP A 197 15.48 14.57 3.07
C ASP A 197 16.86 13.89 2.96
N VAL A 198 17.94 14.65 3.19
CA VAL A 198 19.34 14.20 3.16
C VAL A 198 19.87 14.12 4.58
N GLY A 199 20.64 13.09 4.92
CA GLY A 199 21.29 12.99 6.24
C GLY A 199 22.12 14.24 6.51
N VAL A 200 21.66 15.10 7.41
CA VAL A 200 22.36 16.33 7.75
C VAL A 200 23.24 15.95 8.93
N LEU A 201 24.53 15.75 8.68
CA LEU A 201 25.48 15.89 9.77
C LEU A 201 25.23 17.30 10.33
N PRO A 202 24.93 17.49 11.63
CA PRO A 202 24.62 18.81 12.17
C PRO A 202 25.75 19.75 11.74
N VAL A 203 25.47 20.65 10.79
CA VAL A 203 26.44 21.64 10.38
C VAL A 203 26.68 22.48 11.63
N LEU A 204 27.93 22.50 12.10
CA LEU A 204 28.32 23.15 13.35
C LEU A 204 27.69 24.55 13.43
N GLY A 205 26.77 24.75 14.38
CA GLY A 205 26.05 26.01 14.58
C GLY A 205 24.57 26.03 14.18
N MET A 206 23.99 24.93 13.69
CA MET A 206 22.53 24.84 13.49
C MET A 206 21.80 24.63 14.82
N ASP A 207 20.89 25.54 15.14
CA ASP A 207 19.95 25.40 16.26
C ASP A 207 18.75 24.56 15.83
N TRP A 208 18.83 23.25 16.06
CA TRP A 208 17.78 22.30 15.68
C TRP A 208 16.42 22.65 16.31
N HIS A 209 16.39 23.17 17.55
CA HIS A 209 15.14 23.50 18.23
C HIS A 209 14.34 24.58 17.49
N ARG A 210 15.03 25.58 16.92
CA ARG A 210 14.37 26.61 16.11
C ARG A 210 13.73 26.03 14.84
N TYR A 211 14.40 25.10 14.17
CA TYR A 211 13.85 24.46 12.96
C TYR A 211 12.74 23.47 13.27
N GLU A 212 12.80 22.83 14.44
CA GLU A 212 11.75 21.97 14.96
C GLU A 212 10.48 22.78 15.23
N ASP A 213 10.58 23.93 15.91
CA ASP A 213 9.45 24.83 16.18
C ASP A 213 8.83 25.37 14.88
N GLU A 214 9.64 25.84 13.92
CA GLU A 214 9.16 26.29 12.61
C GLU A 214 8.47 25.17 11.82
N GLY A 215 9.02 23.95 11.88
CA GLY A 215 8.41 22.76 11.29
C GLY A 215 7.05 22.42 11.93
N HIS A 216 6.93 22.59 13.25
CA HIS A 216 5.67 22.40 13.96
C HIS A 216 4.60 23.42 13.55
N GLU A 217 4.97 24.69 13.37
CA GLU A 217 4.07 25.75 12.91
C GLU A 217 3.56 25.48 11.49
N ILE A 218 4.47 25.23 10.54
CA ILE A 218 4.10 24.96 9.13
C ILE A 218 3.21 23.71 9.03
N LEU A 219 3.54 22.65 9.78
CA LEU A 219 2.75 21.43 9.78
C LEU A 219 1.39 21.65 10.44
N ALA A 220 1.31 22.47 11.49
CA ALA A 220 0.06 22.85 12.12
C ALA A 220 -0.87 23.57 11.15
N GLU A 221 -0.36 24.57 10.43
CA GLU A 221 -1.13 25.34 9.45
C GLU A 221 -1.66 24.46 8.32
N ARG A 222 -0.81 23.58 7.76
CA ARG A 222 -1.21 22.65 6.70
C ARG A 222 -2.29 21.67 7.12
N LEU A 223 -2.20 21.17 8.35
CA LEU A 223 -3.14 20.18 8.88
C LEU A 223 -4.39 20.79 9.50
N ALA A 224 -4.45 22.11 9.71
CA ALA A 224 -5.58 22.78 10.34
C ALA A 224 -6.91 22.52 9.60
N GLY A 225 -6.92 22.67 8.27
CA GLY A 225 -8.12 22.42 7.46
C GLY A 225 -8.58 20.95 7.52
N TRP A 226 -7.64 20.01 7.64
CA TRP A 226 -7.96 18.60 7.81
C TRP A 226 -8.53 18.28 9.19
N GLN A 227 -8.00 18.91 10.25
CA GLN A 227 -8.53 18.76 11.60
C GLN A 227 -9.97 19.28 11.72
N GLU A 228 -10.31 20.36 11.01
CA GLU A 228 -11.69 20.88 10.95
C GLU A 228 -12.63 19.92 10.22
N GLN A 229 -12.16 19.27 9.15
CA GLN A 229 -12.93 18.28 8.39
C GLN A 229 -13.10 16.95 9.15
N TYR A 230 -12.12 16.58 9.96
CA TYR A 230 -12.08 15.34 10.75
C TYR A 230 -11.89 15.65 12.24
N PRO A 231 -12.91 16.20 12.93
CA PRO A 231 -12.79 16.68 14.30
C PRO A 231 -12.50 15.56 15.31
N ASP A 232 -12.90 14.33 15.00
CA ASP A 232 -12.73 13.17 15.88
C ASP A 232 -11.33 12.54 15.79
N VAL A 233 -10.55 12.85 14.76
CA VAL A 233 -9.20 12.32 14.57
C VAL A 233 -8.21 13.23 15.30
N ARG A 234 -7.58 12.75 16.38
CA ARG A 234 -6.54 13.51 17.07
C ARG A 234 -5.22 13.41 16.32
N ILE A 235 -4.63 14.56 16.00
CA ILE A 235 -3.37 14.62 15.28
C ILE A 235 -2.20 14.76 16.25
N GLN A 236 -1.29 13.79 16.22
CA GLN A 236 0.04 13.92 16.81
C GLN A 236 1.05 14.29 15.73
N ARG A 237 1.65 15.48 15.84
CA ARG A 237 2.68 15.98 14.91
C ARG A 237 4.06 15.54 15.41
N ARG A 238 4.85 14.94 14.53
CA ARG A 238 6.21 14.51 14.85
C ARG A 238 7.20 15.05 13.83
N ILE A 239 8.03 15.99 14.26
CA ILE A 239 9.10 16.56 13.45
C ILE A 239 10.40 15.81 13.76
N VAL A 240 11.13 15.43 12.72
CA VAL A 240 12.45 14.78 12.84
C VAL A 240 13.46 15.49 11.95
N CYS A 241 14.74 15.39 12.30
CA CYS A 241 15.82 16.10 11.59
C CYS A 241 16.02 15.61 10.17
N ASP A 242 16.23 14.31 10.00
CA ASP A 242 16.53 13.72 8.70
C ASP A 242 16.04 12.27 8.56
N GLN A 243 16.43 11.62 7.47
CA GLN A 243 16.19 10.19 7.23
C GLN A 243 14.71 9.78 7.36
N PRO A 244 13.78 10.42 6.62
CA PRO A 244 12.34 10.15 6.73
C PRO A 244 12.00 8.66 6.61
N ALA A 245 12.63 7.95 5.66
CA ALA A 245 12.39 6.53 5.45
C ALA A 245 12.77 5.66 6.65
N ARG A 246 13.81 6.02 7.40
CA ARG A 246 14.21 5.28 8.59
C ARG A 246 13.18 5.48 9.69
N TRP A 247 12.83 6.74 9.97
CA TRP A 247 11.84 7.07 10.99
C TRP A 247 10.46 6.49 10.71
N LEU A 248 10.00 6.51 9.45
CA LEU A 248 8.73 5.91 9.06
C LEU A 248 8.74 4.39 9.27
N VAL A 249 9.85 3.71 8.96
CA VAL A 249 10.00 2.26 9.22
C VAL A 249 10.04 1.98 10.72
N ASP A 250 10.82 2.73 11.50
CA ASP A 250 10.93 2.51 12.94
C ASP A 250 9.60 2.79 13.66
N GLU A 251 8.88 3.86 13.30
CA GLU A 251 7.58 4.21 13.90
C GLU A 251 6.43 3.34 13.39
N SER A 252 6.58 2.64 12.26
CA SER A 252 5.57 1.70 11.77
C SER A 252 5.27 0.55 12.75
N GLN A 253 6.19 0.24 13.67
CA GLN A 253 5.98 -0.74 14.75
C GLN A 253 4.88 -0.33 15.73
N LYS A 254 4.52 0.96 15.77
CA LYS A 254 3.52 1.55 16.66
C LYS A 254 2.30 2.06 15.89
N ALA A 255 2.15 1.66 14.63
CA ALA A 255 1.05 2.07 13.77
C ALA A 255 0.31 0.82 13.26
N GLN A 256 -0.98 0.95 12.99
CA GLN A 256 -1.73 -0.10 12.30
C GLN A 256 -1.69 0.04 10.77
N LEU A 257 -1.29 1.22 10.29
CA LEU A 257 -1.24 1.56 8.87
C LEU A 257 -0.23 2.69 8.64
N VAL A 258 0.58 2.58 7.58
CA VAL A 258 1.47 3.65 7.13
C VAL A 258 0.99 4.18 5.78
N VAL A 259 0.83 5.50 5.65
CA VAL A 259 0.42 6.15 4.40
C VAL A 259 1.51 7.12 3.95
N VAL A 260 1.94 6.99 2.70
CA VAL A 260 2.97 7.84 2.09
C VAL A 260 2.61 8.23 0.66
N GLY A 261 3.06 9.42 0.26
CA GLY A 261 3.05 9.81 -1.15
C GLY A 261 4.03 8.96 -1.97
N SER A 262 3.74 8.79 -3.25
CA SER A 262 4.64 8.10 -4.17
C SER A 262 5.86 8.94 -4.56
N HIS A 263 5.74 10.26 -4.52
CA HIS A 263 6.86 11.17 -4.75
C HIS A 263 6.92 12.20 -3.66
N GLY A 264 8.12 12.72 -3.45
CA GLY A 264 8.35 13.81 -2.52
C GLY A 264 8.94 15.04 -3.16
N ARG A 265 9.52 15.91 -2.33
CA ARG A 265 10.16 17.18 -2.74
C ARG A 265 11.41 17.01 -3.63
N GLY A 266 12.11 15.89 -3.50
CA GLY A 266 13.45 15.67 -4.07
C GLY A 266 13.55 14.84 -5.37
N GLY A 267 12.48 14.71 -6.14
CA GLY A 267 12.47 13.93 -7.39
C GLY A 267 12.82 14.75 -8.64
N PHE A 268 13.54 14.16 -9.60
CA PHE A 268 13.67 14.73 -10.94
C PHE A 268 12.35 14.54 -11.70
N SER A 269 11.96 15.53 -12.52
CA SER A 269 10.82 15.41 -13.45
C SER A 269 11.01 14.17 -14.33
N GLY A 270 10.22 13.12 -14.10
CA GLY A 270 10.29 11.84 -14.83
C GLY A 270 10.66 10.61 -13.99
N MET A 271 11.03 10.76 -12.71
CA MET A 271 11.12 9.60 -11.80
C MET A 271 9.72 9.07 -11.50
N MET A 272 9.56 7.74 -11.47
CA MET A 272 8.26 7.08 -11.30
C MET A 272 7.87 6.87 -9.83
N LEU A 273 8.82 6.90 -8.90
CA LEU A 273 8.59 6.79 -7.45
C LEU A 273 9.81 7.29 -6.65
N GLY A 274 9.57 7.95 -5.51
CA GLY A 274 10.60 8.43 -4.59
C GLY A 274 11.22 7.32 -3.72
N SER A 275 12.48 7.51 -3.34
CA SER A 275 13.26 6.53 -2.55
C SER A 275 12.67 6.23 -1.17
N VAL A 276 11.98 7.20 -0.56
CA VAL A 276 11.33 7.05 0.75
C VAL A 276 10.17 6.05 0.65
N GLY A 277 9.25 6.26 -0.30
CA GLY A 277 8.09 5.39 -0.49
C GLY A 277 8.48 3.94 -0.77
N VAL A 278 9.49 3.71 -1.61
CA VAL A 278 10.05 2.36 -1.86
C VAL A 278 10.52 1.71 -0.57
N LYS A 279 11.38 2.42 0.18
CA LYS A 279 12.01 1.86 1.38
C LYS A 279 10.99 1.57 2.48
N VAL A 280 9.99 2.44 2.63
CA VAL A 280 8.88 2.22 3.58
C VAL A 280 8.04 1.01 3.17
N ALA A 281 7.58 0.94 1.91
CA ALA A 281 6.82 -0.21 1.41
C ALA A 281 7.58 -1.55 1.57
N GLN A 282 8.91 -1.50 1.45
CA GLN A 282 9.77 -2.67 1.55
C GLN A 282 10.08 -3.14 2.98
N ALA A 283 10.11 -2.23 3.96
CA ALA A 283 10.67 -2.51 5.28
C ALA A 283 9.74 -2.17 6.47
N SER A 284 8.56 -1.61 6.21
CA SER A 284 7.55 -1.33 7.24
C SER A 284 7.16 -2.60 8.02
N HIS A 285 6.77 -2.40 9.27
CA HIS A 285 6.24 -3.41 10.20
C HIS A 285 4.70 -3.39 10.29
N ALA A 286 4.08 -2.55 9.48
CA ALA A 286 2.63 -2.43 9.31
C ALA A 286 2.29 -2.30 7.82
N PRO A 287 1.03 -2.59 7.42
CA PRO A 287 0.53 -2.33 6.08
C PRO A 287 0.91 -0.94 5.57
N VAL A 288 1.34 -0.83 4.31
CA VAL A 288 1.74 0.44 3.71
C VAL A 288 0.85 0.76 2.52
N ILE A 289 0.23 1.94 2.52
CA ILE A 289 -0.41 2.50 1.33
C ILE A 289 0.50 3.57 0.72
N VAL A 290 0.87 3.36 -0.55
CA VAL A 290 1.58 4.32 -1.39
C VAL A 290 0.58 4.97 -2.33
N ILE A 291 0.45 6.29 -2.26
CA ILE A 291 -0.49 7.03 -3.12
C ILE A 291 0.14 7.41 -4.44
N ARG A 292 -0.42 6.85 -5.53
CA ARG A 292 -0.05 7.17 -6.90
C ARG A 292 -1.04 8.13 -7.55
N PRO A 293 -0.58 8.93 -8.54
CA PRO A 293 -1.48 9.62 -9.45
C PRO A 293 -2.46 8.64 -10.12
N ARG A 294 -3.68 9.09 -10.42
CA ARG A 294 -4.69 8.30 -11.13
C ARG A 294 -4.55 8.39 -12.64
#